data_AF-A0A1I3ET68-F1
#
_entry.id   AF-A0A1I3ET68-F1
#
_cell.length_a   1.000
_cell.length_b   1.000
_cell.length_c   1.000
_cell.angle_alpha   90.00
_cell.angle_beta   90.00
_cell.angle_gamma   90.00
#
_symmetry.space_group_name_H-M   'P 1'
#
loop_
_entity.id
_entity.type
_entity.pdbx_description
1 polymer ?
#
loop_
_entity_poly.entity_id
_entity_poly.type
_entity_poly.pdbx_seq_one_letter_code
_entity_poly.pdbx_strand_id
1 'polypeptide(L)'
;MTAVAEPSQALPGTQPRKGGEALSPVAAAPAGAIDGCVAQQRQLQFEVSHYIELLLIELGTMARAADLRHLVYFLELTRQEASDQIKRCRPDH
;
A
#
# COMPACT_ATOMS: atom_id res chain seq x y z
N MET A 1 23.01 36.37 34.43
CA MET A 1 23.42 36.41 35.85
C MET A 1 22.11 36.36 36.63
N THR A 2 21.72 35.24 37.22
CA THR A 2 22.26 34.74 38.50
C THR A 2 22.19 33.21 38.55
N ALA A 3 23.30 32.57 38.91
CA ALA A 3 23.32 31.22 39.48
C ALA A 3 23.19 31.31 41.00
N VAL A 4 22.91 30.17 41.66
CA VAL A 4 23.08 29.78 43.09
C VAL A 4 21.82 28.99 43.51
N ALA A 5 21.86 27.83 44.18
CA ALA A 5 22.83 26.78 44.43
C ALA A 5 22.07 25.59 45.08
N GLU A 6 22.60 24.37 44.89
CA GLU A 6 22.58 23.08 45.65
C GLU A 6 22.05 23.02 47.11
N PRO A 7 21.93 21.83 47.81
CA PRO A 7 22.43 20.47 47.51
C PRO A 7 21.49 19.27 47.92
N SER A 8 21.98 18.03 47.70
CA SER A 8 22.13 16.99 48.75
C SER A 8 21.56 15.57 48.47
N GLN A 9 22.48 14.72 48.00
CA GLN A 9 22.72 13.28 48.14
C GLN A 9 21.71 12.32 48.83
N ALA A 10 21.49 11.14 48.22
CA ALA A 10 21.77 9.80 48.79
C ALA A 10 21.49 8.64 47.79
N LEU A 11 22.51 7.81 47.52
CA LEU A 11 22.42 6.40 47.04
C LEU A 11 22.72 5.49 48.27
N PRO A 12 22.52 4.16 48.28
CA PRO A 12 21.91 3.23 47.29
C PRO A 12 20.87 2.27 47.89
N GLY A 13 19.99 1.71 47.07
CA GLY A 13 19.10 0.60 47.43
C GLY A 13 19.16 -0.51 46.38
N THR A 14 20.10 -1.44 46.55
CA THR A 14 20.16 -2.72 45.82
C THR A 14 18.95 -3.58 46.17
N GLN A 15 18.18 -4.02 45.16
CA GLN A 15 17.42 -5.28 45.17
C GLN A 15 17.10 -5.73 43.72
N PRO A 16 16.85 -7.03 43.51
CA PRO A 16 17.44 -7.79 42.42
C PRO A 16 16.62 -7.78 41.12
N ARG A 17 17.31 -7.74 39.98
CA ARG A 17 16.74 -8.10 38.67
C ARG A 17 16.31 -9.56 38.69
N LYS A 18 15.00 -9.79 38.83
CA LYS A 18 14.38 -11.08 38.49
C LYS A 18 13.02 -10.83 37.85
N GLY A 19 13.05 -10.57 36.56
CA GLY A 19 11.90 -10.68 35.67
C GLY A 19 12.47 -11.20 34.37
N GLY A 20 12.35 -12.50 34.15
CA GLY A 20 12.77 -13.11 32.91
C GLY A 20 12.01 -12.47 31.76
N GLU A 21 12.74 -11.82 30.85
CA GLU A 21 12.32 -11.67 29.47
C GLU A 21 12.25 -13.09 28.88
N ALA A 22 11.14 -13.76 29.12
CA ALA A 22 10.58 -14.60 28.09
C ALA A 22 10.18 -13.62 26.97
N LEU A 23 11.13 -13.34 26.09
CA LEU A 23 10.86 -12.89 24.74
C LEU A 23 9.80 -13.85 24.21
N SER A 24 8.54 -13.43 24.26
CA SER A 24 7.47 -14.09 23.56
C SER A 24 7.97 -14.23 22.13
N PRO A 25 7.99 -15.44 21.55
CA PRO A 25 8.27 -15.56 20.15
C PRO A 25 7.16 -14.77 19.47
N VAL A 26 7.50 -13.62 18.87
CA VAL A 26 6.64 -12.99 17.88
C VAL A 26 6.43 -14.08 16.85
N ALA A 27 5.27 -14.72 16.91
CA ALA A 27 4.90 -15.78 16.00
C ALA A 27 5.13 -15.21 14.59
N ALA A 28 6.15 -15.73 13.91
CA ALA A 28 6.41 -15.37 12.54
C ALA A 28 5.12 -15.64 11.79
N ALA A 29 4.46 -14.57 11.31
CA ALA A 29 3.30 -14.71 10.46
C ALA A 29 3.70 -15.67 9.33
N PRO A 30 2.88 -16.70 9.04
CA PRO A 30 3.25 -17.70 8.06
C PRO A 30 3.53 -16.98 6.74
N ALA A 31 4.70 -17.19 6.14
CA ALA A 31 5.13 -16.50 4.92
C ALA A 31 4.05 -16.54 3.81
N GLY A 32 3.28 -17.62 3.74
CA GLY A 32 2.17 -17.78 2.79
C GLY A 32 0.98 -16.82 2.99
N ALA A 33 0.80 -16.20 4.15
CA ALA A 33 -0.26 -15.20 4.36
C ALA A 33 0.06 -13.86 3.66
N ILE A 34 1.35 -13.50 3.59
CA ILE A 34 1.81 -12.29 2.89
C ILE A 34 1.72 -12.51 1.38
N ASP A 35 2.16 -13.67 0.89
CA ASP A 35 2.05 -14.03 -0.54
C ASP A 35 0.59 -14.09 -1.00
N GLY A 36 -0.31 -14.65 -0.18
CA GLY A 36 -1.75 -14.66 -0.46
C GLY A 36 -2.37 -13.26 -0.53
N CYS A 37 -1.95 -12.34 0.36
CA CYS A 37 -2.40 -10.95 0.35
C CYS A 37 -1.94 -10.21 -0.92
N VAL A 38 -0.69 -10.41 -1.34
CA VAL A 38 -0.14 -9.81 -2.57
C VAL A 38 -0.83 -10.38 -3.82
N ALA A 39 -1.10 -11.69 -3.85
CA ALA A 39 -1.83 -12.32 -4.95
C ALA A 39 -3.28 -11.78 -5.04
N GLN A 40 -3.96 -11.64 -3.91
CA GLN A 40 -5.31 -11.05 -3.87
C GLN A 40 -5.33 -9.59 -4.32
N GLN A 41 -4.34 -8.79 -3.89
CA GLN A 41 -4.21 -7.41 -4.34
C GLN A 41 -3.97 -7.33 -5.85
N ARG A 42 -3.11 -8.20 -6.39
CA ARG A 42 -2.85 -8.28 -7.84
C ARG A 42 -4.11 -8.64 -8.62
N GLN A 43 -4.89 -9.61 -8.13
CA GLN A 43 -6.19 -9.98 -8.72
C GLN A 43 -7.15 -8.78 -8.77
N LEU A 44 -7.30 -8.06 -7.64
CA LEU A 44 -8.15 -6.87 -7.58
C LEU A 44 -7.68 -5.78 -8.55
N GLN A 45 -6.36 -5.56 -8.66
CA GLN A 45 -5.81 -4.59 -9.61
C GLN A 45 -6.12 -4.99 -11.06
N PHE A 46 -5.99 -6.27 -11.41
CA PHE A 46 -6.38 -6.77 -12.72
C PHE A 46 -7.85 -6.52 -13.02
N GLU A 47 -8.75 -6.89 -12.09
CA GLU A 47 -10.19 -6.71 -12.26
C GLU A 47 -10.58 -5.24 -12.42
N VAL A 48 -10.03 -4.37 -11.57
CA VAL A 48 -10.30 -2.92 -11.61
C VAL A 48 -9.74 -2.30 -12.90
N SER A 49 -8.51 -2.63 -13.30
CA SER A 49 -7.93 -2.11 -14.54
C SER A 49 -8.71 -2.57 -15.78
N HIS A 50 -9.17 -3.83 -15.80
CA HIS A 50 -10.04 -4.34 -16.86
C HIS A 50 -11.38 -3.60 -16.91
N TYR A 51 -12.01 -3.37 -15.76
CA TYR A 51 -13.26 -2.60 -15.69
C TYR A 51 -13.07 -1.15 -16.17
N ILE A 52 -11.97 -0.50 -15.76
CA ILE A 52 -11.62 0.86 -16.22
C ILE A 52 -11.42 0.88 -17.74
N GLU A 53 -10.72 -0.11 -18.32
CA GLU A 53 -10.51 -0.18 -19.77
C GLU A 53 -11.85 -0.21 -20.53
N LEU A 54 -12.81 -1.02 -20.07
CA LEU A 54 -14.15 -1.10 -20.67
C LEU A 54 -14.90 0.23 -20.61
N LEU A 55 -14.89 0.90 -19.45
CA LEU A 55 -15.51 2.22 -19.29
C LEU A 55 -14.91 3.26 -20.23
N LEU A 56 -13.58 3.23 -20.43
CA LEU A 56 -12.89 4.17 -21.31
C LEU A 56 -13.23 3.94 -22.80
N ILE A 57 -13.56 2.70 -23.20
CA ILE A 57 -14.04 2.40 -24.56
C ILE A 57 -15.42 3.04 -24.81
N GLU A 58 -16.35 2.86 -23.87
CA GLU A 58 -17.70 3.44 -23.95
C GLU A 58 -17.64 4.96 -23.94
N LEU A 59 -16.87 5.53 -23.00
CA LEU A 59 -16.69 6.97 -22.89
C LEU A 59 -16.01 7.55 -24.13
N GLY A 60 -15.04 6.84 -24.71
CA GLY A 60 -14.39 7.24 -25.96
C GLY A 60 -15.38 7.28 -27.14
N THR A 61 -16.34 6.37 -27.16
CA THR A 61 -17.41 6.36 -28.18
C THR A 61 -18.33 7.56 -28.03
N MET A 62 -18.73 7.89 -26.80
CA MET A 62 -19.52 9.10 -26.51
C MET A 62 -18.75 10.39 -26.84
N ALA A 63 -17.47 10.46 -26.49
CA ALA A 63 -16.62 11.63 -26.76
C ALA A 63 -16.42 11.88 -28.27
N ARG A 64 -16.26 10.81 -29.06
CA ARG A 64 -16.20 10.88 -30.54
C ARG A 64 -17.52 11.37 -31.13
N ALA A 65 -18.66 10.86 -30.63
CA ALA A 65 -19.98 11.30 -31.08
C ALA A 65 -20.24 12.79 -30.78
N ALA A 66 -19.61 13.33 -29.74
CA ALA A 66 -19.73 14.73 -29.34
C ALA A 66 -18.62 15.66 -29.92
N ASP A 67 -17.76 15.19 -30.84
CA ASP A 67 -16.59 15.91 -31.37
C ASP A 67 -15.64 16.49 -30.30
N LEU A 68 -15.52 15.81 -29.14
CA LEU A 68 -14.64 16.23 -28.04
C LEU A 68 -13.21 15.73 -28.25
N ARG A 69 -12.52 16.23 -29.28
CA ARG A 69 -11.24 15.68 -29.77
C ARG A 69 -10.14 15.56 -28.70
N HIS A 70 -9.97 16.58 -27.87
CA HIS A 70 -8.97 16.53 -26.79
C HIS A 70 -9.32 15.46 -25.75
N LEU A 71 -10.61 15.32 -25.41
CA LEU A 71 -11.07 14.28 -24.49
C LEU A 71 -10.81 12.89 -25.07
N VAL A 72 -11.08 12.68 -26.37
CA VAL A 72 -10.78 11.41 -27.04
C VAL A 72 -9.31 11.03 -26.87
N TYR A 73 -8.39 11.97 -27.10
CA TYR A 73 -6.95 11.73 -26.92
C TYR A 73 -6.61 11.33 -25.47
N PHE A 74 -7.15 12.05 -24.47
CA PHE A 74 -6.94 11.70 -23.06
C PHE A 74 -7.49 10.31 -22.72
N LEU A 75 -8.67 9.96 -23.23
CA LEU A 75 -9.28 8.65 -23.00
C LEU A 75 -8.46 7.54 -23.63
N GLU A 76 -7.92 7.73 -24.82
CA GLU A 76 -7.04 6.75 -25.48
C GLU A 76 -5.74 6.51 -24.70
N LEU A 77 -5.10 7.60 -24.22
CA LEU A 77 -3.91 7.52 -23.37
C LEU A 77 -4.20 6.79 -22.06
N THR A 78 -5.32 7.10 -21.42
CA THR A 78 -5.74 6.48 -20.16
C THR A 78 -6.08 5.00 -20.37
N ARG A 79 -6.71 4.67 -21.50
CA ARG A 79 -7.05 3.29 -21.85
C ARG A 79 -5.78 2.46 -22.07
N GLN A 80 -4.77 3.04 -22.70
CA GLN A 80 -3.47 2.39 -22.88
C GLN A 80 -2.83 2.06 -21.53
N GLU A 81 -2.82 2.99 -20.57
CA GLU A 81 -2.31 2.73 -19.22
C GLU A 81 -3.11 1.62 -18.52
N ALA A 82 -4.45 1.64 -18.61
CA ALA A 82 -5.28 0.57 -18.06
C ALA A 82 -4.95 -0.80 -18.68
N SER A 83 -4.77 -0.86 -20.00
CA SER A 83 -4.36 -2.07 -20.72
C SER A 83 -2.99 -2.58 -20.26
N ASP A 84 -2.05 -1.68 -19.99
CA ASP A 84 -0.73 -2.05 -19.49
C ASP A 84 -0.78 -2.54 -18.04
N GLN A 85 -1.65 -1.97 -17.19
CA GLN A 85 -1.90 -2.49 -15.84
C GLN A 85 -2.51 -3.90 -15.87
N ILE A 86 -3.45 -4.18 -16.78
CA ILE A 86 -4.01 -5.53 -16.98
C ILE A 86 -2.90 -6.54 -17.29
N LYS A 87 -1.96 -6.18 -18.18
CA LYS A 87 -0.83 -7.06 -18.52
C LYS A 87 0.11 -7.28 -17.32
N ARG A 88 0.39 -6.25 -16.54
CA ARG A 88 1.26 -6.31 -15.35
C ARG A 88 0.66 -7.12 -14.20
N CYS A 89 -0.65 -6.99 -14.00
CA CYS A 89 -1.37 -7.58 -12.88
C CYS A 89 -2.07 -8.89 -13.24
N ARG A 90 -1.90 -9.40 -14.47
CA ARG A 90 -2.51 -10.66 -14.87
C ARG A 90 -2.10 -11.76 -13.87
N PRO A 91 -3.05 -12.49 -13.27
CA PRO A 91 -2.74 -13.64 -12.43
C PRO A 91 -2.15 -14.73 -13.31
N ASP A 92 -1.04 -15.32 -12.86
CA ASP A 92 -0.52 -16.55 -13.47
C ASP A 92 -1.53 -17.67 -13.17
N HIS A 93 -2.03 -18.33 -14.23
CA HIS A 93 -3.03 -19.40 -14.13
C HIS A 93 -2.48 -20.68 -13.50
#